data_AF-A0A9D2WP24-F1
#
_entry.id   AF-A0A9D2WP24-F1
#
_cell.length_a   1.000
_cell.length_b   1.000
_cell.length_c   1.000
_cell.angle_alpha   90.00
_cell.angle_beta   90.00
_cell.angle_gamma   90.00
#
_symmetry.space_group_name_H-M   'P 1'
#
loop_
_entity.id
_entity.type
_entity.pdbx_description
1 polymer ?
#
loop_
_entity_poly.entity_id
_entity_poly.type
_entity_poly.pdbx_seq_one_letter_code
_entity_poly.pdbx_strand_id
1 'polypeptide(L)'
;MDKDARVGRKSKTHSFYGYKAEICQTTDGSLITSVTVDPGSYVDGSNFKDHLEEALKAGLTVTGVYGDKAYFRPDILNLIKAKGIF
;
A
#
# COMPACT_ATOMS: atom_id res chain seq x y z
N MET A 1 8.76 16.69 -2.20
CA MET A 1 9.44 15.56 -1.55
C MET A 1 9.48 15.83 -0.07
N ASP A 2 8.82 14.98 0.72
CA ASP A 2 8.81 15.08 2.17
C ASP A 2 10.20 14.70 2.70
N LYS A 3 10.88 15.65 3.36
CA LYS A 3 12.26 15.48 3.85
C LYS A 3 12.33 14.66 5.15
N ASP A 4 11.19 14.25 5.70
CA ASP A 4 11.09 13.54 6.98
C ASP A 4 10.63 12.08 6.85
N ALA A 5 10.27 11.63 5.64
CA ALA A 5 9.98 10.23 5.37
C ALA A 5 11.26 9.36 5.41
N ARG A 6 11.75 9.08 6.62
CA ARG A 6 12.84 8.14 6.87
C ARG A 6 12.30 6.73 6.94
N VAL A 7 12.49 6.01 5.85
CA VAL A 7 12.19 4.58 5.72
C VAL A 7 12.84 3.83 6.90
N GLY A 8 12.01 3.25 7.79
CA GLY A 8 12.45 2.40 8.89
C GLY A 8 13.15 3.08 10.08
N ARG A 9 13.13 4.42 10.23
CA ARG A 9 13.81 5.07 11.38
C ARG A 9 13.13 6.34 11.87
N LYS A 10 12.41 6.24 12.99
CA LYS A 10 11.77 7.40 13.67
C LYS A 10 12.78 8.30 14.40
N SER A 11 14.02 7.86 14.68
CA SER A 11 15.10 8.68 15.26
C SER A 11 16.49 8.01 15.20
N LYS A 12 17.57 8.78 15.38
CA LYS A 12 19.00 8.40 15.25
C LYS A 12 19.45 7.24 16.15
N THR A 13 18.66 6.73 17.08
CA THR A 13 19.10 5.74 18.09
C THR A 13 18.17 4.55 18.37
N HIS A 14 16.96 4.46 17.79
CA HIS A 14 16.04 3.35 18.08
C HIS A 14 15.58 2.60 16.82
N SER A 15 15.87 1.30 16.79
CA SER A 15 15.25 0.34 15.87
C SER A 15 13.81 0.10 16.31
N PHE A 16 12.85 0.29 15.41
CA PHE A 16 11.43 0.06 15.68
C PHE A 16 11.13 -1.44 15.56
N TYR A 17 10.99 -2.14 16.69
CA TYR A 17 10.56 -3.54 16.75
C TYR A 17 9.03 -3.64 16.82
N GLY A 18 8.34 -3.10 15.82
CA GLY A 18 6.87 -3.18 15.70
C GLY A 18 6.45 -3.89 14.42
N TYR A 19 5.14 -3.99 14.20
CA TYR A 19 4.55 -4.46 12.95
C TYR A 19 3.65 -3.37 12.37
N LYS A 20 3.53 -3.34 11.05
CA LYS A 20 2.58 -2.52 10.31
C LYS A 20 1.58 -3.45 9.64
N ALA A 21 0.30 -3.09 9.69
CA ALA A 21 -0.73 -3.75 8.93
C ALA A 21 -1.16 -2.85 7.78
N GLU A 22 -1.17 -3.38 6.56
CA GLU A 22 -1.78 -2.73 5.40
C GLU A 22 -3.10 -3.45 5.08
N ILE A 23 -4.14 -2.66 4.86
CA ILE A 23 -5.49 -3.16 4.59
C ILE A 23 -5.96 -2.53 3.29
N CYS A 24 -6.34 -3.36 2.33
CA CYS A 24 -7.09 -2.93 1.16
C CYS A 24 -8.54 -3.36 1.31
N GLN A 25 -9.44 -2.45 0.99
CA GLN A 25 -10.87 -2.63 1.12
C GLN A 25 -11.59 -1.93 -0.03
N THR A 26 -12.83 -2.31 -0.26
CA THR A 26 -13.72 -1.64 -1.19
C THR A 26 -14.00 -0.20 -0.73
N THR A 27 -14.33 0.69 -1.66
CA THR A 27 -14.54 2.12 -1.36
C THR A 27 -15.73 2.40 -0.44
N ASP A 28 -16.69 1.47 -0.38
CA ASP A 28 -17.83 1.50 0.53
C ASP A 28 -17.49 0.94 1.94
N GLY A 29 -16.29 0.39 2.13
CA GLY A 29 -15.83 -0.19 3.40
C GLY A 29 -16.49 -1.51 3.78
N SER A 30 -17.28 -2.10 2.87
CA SER A 30 -18.06 -3.31 3.13
C SER A 30 -17.23 -4.59 3.08
N LEU A 31 -16.14 -4.58 2.30
CA LEU A 31 -15.33 -5.78 2.06
C LEU A 31 -13.84 -5.44 2.14
N ILE A 32 -13.14 -6.14 3.03
CA ILE A 32 -11.69 -6.17 3.04
C ILE A 32 -11.24 -7.18 1.97
N THR A 33 -10.44 -6.71 1.01
CA THR A 33 -10.00 -7.52 -0.13
C THR A 33 -8.67 -8.20 0.15
N SER A 34 -7.83 -7.61 1.00
CA SER A 34 -6.53 -8.16 1.37
C SER A 34 -5.99 -7.48 2.63
N VAL A 35 -5.26 -8.23 3.45
CA VAL A 35 -4.54 -7.72 4.63
C VAL A 35 -3.14 -8.31 4.65
N THR A 36 -2.13 -7.46 4.82
CA THR A 36 -0.73 -7.88 5.01
C THR A 36 -0.21 -7.31 6.32
N VAL A 37 0.65 -8.07 6.98
CA VAL A 37 1.31 -7.66 8.23
C VAL A 37 2.80 -7.81 8.04
N ASP A 38 3.50 -6.69 8.09
CA ASP A 38 4.93 -6.61 7.85
C ASP A 38 5.69 -6.00 9.02
N PRO A 39 7.00 -6.27 9.14
CA PRO A 39 7.85 -5.62 10.15
C PRO A 39 7.77 -4.10 10.03
N GLY A 40 7.88 -3.37 11.13
CA GLY A 40 7.73 -1.91 11.14
C GLY A 40 8.81 -1.13 10.38
N SER A 41 9.90 -1.81 9.98
CA SER A 41 10.90 -1.30 9.03
C SER A 41 10.40 -1.25 7.58
N TYR A 42 9.24 -1.85 7.30
CA TYR A 42 8.61 -1.92 5.99
C TYR A 42 8.25 -0.55 5.43
N VAL A 43 8.40 -0.43 4.11
CA VAL A 43 8.10 0.76 3.33
C VAL A 43 6.67 0.66 2.83
N ASP A 44 5.80 1.54 3.34
CA ASP A 44 4.36 1.55 3.03
C ASP A 44 4.14 1.51 1.51
N GLY A 45 3.32 0.60 0.98
CA GLY A 45 3.00 0.45 -0.44
C GLY A 45 3.90 -0.47 -1.26
N SER A 46 4.87 -1.16 -0.66
CA SER A 46 5.70 -2.13 -1.40
C SER A 46 4.88 -3.34 -1.87
N ASN A 47 3.83 -3.68 -1.12
CA ASN A 47 2.91 -4.80 -1.37
C ASN A 47 1.72 -4.42 -2.26
N PHE A 48 1.66 -3.17 -2.75
CA PHE A 48 0.50 -2.68 -3.52
C PHE A 48 0.18 -3.57 -4.73
N LYS A 49 1.22 -4.06 -5.42
CA LYS A 49 1.05 -4.96 -6.56
C LYS A 49 0.34 -6.25 -6.14
N ASP A 50 0.76 -6.84 -5.03
CA ASP A 50 0.21 -8.11 -4.56
C ASP A 50 -1.25 -7.93 -4.12
N HIS A 51 -1.55 -6.82 -3.43
CA HIS A 51 -2.92 -6.43 -3.08
C HIS A 51 -3.83 -6.26 -4.30
N LEU A 52 -3.34 -5.60 -5.35
CA LEU A 52 -4.12 -5.42 -6.57
C LEU A 52 -4.33 -6.75 -7.30
N GLU A 53 -3.31 -7.59 -7.39
CA GLU A 53 -3.44 -8.92 -8.00
C GLU A 53 -4.40 -9.81 -7.25
N GLU A 54 -4.42 -9.74 -5.91
CA GLU A 54 -5.36 -10.49 -5.08
C GLU A 54 -6.80 -10.02 -5.29
N ALA A 55 -7.03 -8.70 -5.34
CA ALA A 55 -8.35 -8.15 -5.66
C ALA A 55 -8.85 -8.60 -7.05
N LEU A 56 -7.98 -8.60 -8.05
CA LEU A 56 -8.32 -9.06 -9.40
C LEU A 56 -8.59 -10.58 -9.44
N LYS A 57 -7.80 -11.39 -8.71
CA LYS A 57 -8.01 -12.85 -8.59
C LYS A 57 -9.32 -13.18 -7.86
N ALA A 58 -9.73 -12.35 -6.90
CA ALA A 58 -11.01 -12.47 -6.23
C ALA A 58 -12.21 -12.15 -7.13
N GLY A 59 -11.98 -11.70 -8.38
CA GLY A 59 -13.02 -11.37 -9.35
C GLY A 59 -13.57 -9.96 -9.20
N LEU A 60 -12.89 -9.08 -8.45
CA LEU A 60 -13.31 -7.69 -8.31
C LEU A 60 -12.96 -6.88 -9.56
N THR A 61 -13.90 -6.05 -10.00
CA THR A 61 -13.64 -5.06 -11.05
C THR A 61 -13.08 -3.81 -10.40
N VAL A 62 -11.77 -3.62 -10.50
CA VAL A 62 -11.10 -2.45 -9.94
C VAL A 62 -11.13 -1.32 -10.98
N THR A 63 -11.98 -0.32 -10.76
CA THR A 63 -12.06 0.87 -11.64
C THR A 63 -11.13 1.99 -11.20
N GLY A 64 -10.81 2.04 -9.91
CA GLY A 64 -9.96 3.06 -9.32
C GLY A 64 -9.36 2.66 -7.98
N VAL A 65 -8.32 3.38 -7.58
CA VAL A 65 -7.56 3.13 -6.34
C VAL A 65 -7.42 4.42 -5.57
N TYR A 66 -7.81 4.40 -4.30
CA TYR A 66 -7.67 5.51 -3.37
C TYR A 66 -6.71 5.10 -2.25
N GLY A 67 -5.78 5.99 -1.91
CA GLY A 67 -4.77 5.72 -0.89
C GLY A 67 -4.19 6.99 -0.31
N ASP A 68 -3.45 6.82 0.79
CA ASP A 68 -2.72 7.93 1.42
C ASP A 68 -1.60 8.46 0.51
N LYS A 69 -1.16 9.71 0.73
CA LYS A 69 -0.10 10.36 -0.04
C LYS A 69 1.21 9.55 -0.05
N ALA A 70 1.50 8.77 0.99
CA ALA A 70 2.66 7.90 1.04
C ALA A 70 2.71 6.83 -0.07
N TYR A 71 1.54 6.45 -0.62
CA TYR A 71 1.39 5.48 -1.70
C TYR A 71 1.52 6.10 -3.10
N PHE A 72 1.71 7.42 -3.22
CA PHE A 72 1.85 8.12 -4.50
C PHE A 72 3.29 8.00 -5.01
N ARG A 73 3.69 6.77 -5.33
CA ARG A 73 4.99 6.48 -5.91
C ARG A 73 4.92 6.19 -7.41
N PRO A 74 5.99 6.50 -8.17
CA PRO A 74 6.00 6.28 -9.62
C PRO A 74 5.71 4.83 -10.04
N ASP A 75 6.19 3.85 -9.28
CA ASP A 75 5.95 2.42 -9.50
C ASP A 75 4.45 2.07 -9.38
N ILE A 76 3.79 2.52 -8.33
CA ILE A 76 2.35 2.33 -8.09
C ILE A 76 1.53 3.02 -9.20
N LEU A 77 1.85 4.28 -9.50
CA LEU A 77 1.12 5.05 -10.52
C LEU A 77 1.29 4.46 -11.92
N ASN A 78 2.48 3.97 -12.26
CA ASN A 78 2.73 3.30 -13.54
C ASN A 78 1.97 1.98 -13.63
N LEU A 79 1.87 1.23 -12.53
CA LEU A 79 1.15 -0.02 -12.46
C LEU A 79 -0.37 0.18 -12.63
N ILE A 80 -0.93 1.19 -11.94
CA ILE A 80 -2.33 1.61 -12.08
C ILE A 80 -2.64 1.98 -13.54
N LYS A 81 -1.79 2.81 -14.16
CA LYS A 81 -1.93 3.18 -15.58
C LYS A 81 -1.84 2.00 -16.53
N ALA A 82 -0.87 1.09 -16.32
CA ALA A 82 -0.70 -0.10 -17.16
C ALA A 82 -1.90 -1.05 -17.11
N LYS A 83 -2.64 -1.05 -15.99
CA LYS A 83 -3.86 -1.84 -15.80
C LYS A 83 -5.15 -1.11 -16.25
N GLY A 84 -5.05 0.15 -16.66
CA GLY A 84 -6.23 0.95 -17.06
C GLY A 84 -7.16 1.30 -15.90
N ILE A 85 -6.60 1.39 -14.69
CA ILE A 85 -7.30 1.74 -13.45
C ILE A 85 -7.05 3.23 -13.19
N PHE A 86 -8.02 3.99 -12.68
CA PHE A 86 -7.92 5.45 -12.55
C PHE A 86 -8.19 5.98 -11.13
#